data_AF-A0A920HQN9-F1
#
_entry.id   AF-A0A920HQN9-F1
#
_cell.length_a   1.000
_cell.length_b   1.000
_cell.length_c   1.000
_cell.angle_alpha   90.00
_cell.angle_beta   90.00
_cell.angle_gamma   90.00
#
_symmetry.space_group_name_H-M   'P 1'
#
loop_
_entity.id
_entity.type
_entity.pdbx_description
1 polymer ?
#
loop_
_entity_poly.entity_id
_entity_poly.type
_entity_poly.pdbx_seq_one_letter_code
_entity_poly.pdbx_strand_id
1 'polypeptide(L)'
;MVIAALVDGAMAGSLKGGLGSASYITEEGLQVGGLFAVNSYGSVVDDKTGQFWAATDESNQEFGAKGPPNKASLNILGGTSASRSMPKQNTTIGIIATNAKLDSKGAKRIAIMSHSGMSRAIRPIHSPVDGDVILY
;
A
#
# COMPACT_ATOMS: atom_id res chain seq x y z
N MET A 1 -14.10 -1.15 -4.14
CA MET A 1 -13.69 -2.01 -5.27
C MET A 1 -12.18 -2.01 -5.34
N VAL A 2 -11.57 -3.18 -5.20
CA VAL A 2 -10.13 -3.38 -5.35
C VAL A 2 -9.83 -4.16 -6.63
N ILE A 3 -8.83 -3.72 -7.38
CA ILE A 3 -8.29 -4.42 -8.56
C ILE A 3 -6.77 -4.44 -8.43
N ALA A 4 -6.15 -5.58 -8.73
CA ALA A 4 -4.70 -5.72 -8.74
C ALA A 4 -4.21 -6.48 -9.98
N ALA A 5 -3.04 -6.09 -10.47
CA ALA A 5 -2.34 -6.74 -11.58
C ALA A 5 -0.85 -6.85 -11.24
N LEU A 6 -0.26 -8.03 -11.42
CA LEU A 6 1.17 -8.22 -11.24
C LEU A 6 1.94 -7.59 -12.39
N VAL A 7 3.05 -6.92 -12.09
CA VAL A 7 3.89 -6.27 -13.11
C VAL A 7 5.29 -6.85 -13.07
N ASP A 8 5.90 -7.01 -14.24
CA ASP A 8 7.26 -7.52 -14.32
C ASP A 8 8.29 -6.55 -13.74
N GLY A 9 9.26 -7.10 -13.00
CA GLY A 9 10.24 -6.33 -12.24
C GLY A 9 9.76 -5.73 -10.90
N ALA A 10 8.45 -5.65 -10.63
CA ALA A 10 7.94 -5.10 -9.36
C ALA A 10 7.94 -6.14 -8.22
N MET A 11 8.31 -5.72 -7.01
CA MET A 11 8.37 -6.56 -5.80
C MET A 11 7.72 -5.87 -4.59
N ALA A 12 6.90 -6.57 -3.82
CA ALA A 12 6.34 -6.07 -2.56
C ALA A 12 6.97 -6.86 -1.40
N GLY A 13 8.15 -6.42 -0.98
CA GLY A 13 9.02 -7.21 -0.10
C GLY A 13 9.52 -8.46 -0.83
N SER A 14 9.29 -9.63 -0.25
CA SER A 14 9.72 -10.91 -0.83
C SER A 14 8.75 -11.47 -1.88
N LEU A 15 7.55 -10.87 -2.00
CA LEU A 15 6.48 -11.26 -2.92
C LEU A 15 6.52 -10.45 -4.22
N LYS A 16 5.86 -10.97 -5.26
CA LYS A 16 5.67 -10.25 -6.51
C LYS A 16 4.84 -8.98 -6.26
N GLY A 17 5.35 -7.84 -6.70
CA GLY A 17 4.65 -6.56 -6.65
C GLY A 17 3.79 -6.33 -7.89
N GLY A 18 3.34 -5.10 -8.09
CA GLY A 18 2.50 -4.77 -9.24
C GLY A 18 1.72 -3.48 -9.10
N LEU A 19 0.64 -3.39 -9.86
CA LEU A 19 -0.32 -2.30 -9.79
C LEU A 19 -1.53 -2.71 -8.94
N GLY A 20 -1.97 -1.82 -8.06
CA GLY A 20 -3.19 -1.98 -7.28
C GLY A 20 -4.01 -0.70 -7.31
N SER A 21 -5.32 -0.83 -7.48
CA SER A 21 -6.25 0.29 -7.36
C SER A 21 -7.36 -0.04 -6.37
N ALA A 22 -7.78 0.96 -5.61
CA ALA A 22 -8.92 0.88 -4.72
C ALA A 22 -9.75 2.17 -4.82
N SER A 23 -11.06 2.06 -4.63
CA SER A 23 -11.95 3.21 -4.53
C SER A 23 -13.00 3.04 -3.44
N TYR A 24 -13.40 4.16 -2.87
CA TYR A 24 -14.43 4.26 -1.85
C TYR A 24 -15.38 5.42 -2.19
N ILE A 25 -16.66 5.20 -1.97
CA ILE A 25 -17.73 6.19 -2.17
C ILE A 25 -18.48 6.30 -0.84
N THR A 26 -18.62 7.51 -0.31
CA THR A 26 -19.41 7.77 0.89
C THR A 26 -20.90 7.78 0.59
N GLU A 27 -21.74 7.69 1.61
CA GLU A 27 -23.21 7.76 1.45
C GLU A 27 -23.66 9.09 0.83
N GLU A 28 -22.90 10.17 1.06
CA GLU A 28 -23.12 11.50 0.50
C GLU A 28 -22.59 11.67 -0.94
N GLY A 29 -22.03 10.61 -1.54
CA GLY A 29 -21.54 10.62 -2.92
C GLY A 29 -20.13 11.18 -3.10
N LEU A 30 -19.37 11.39 -2.03
CA LEU A 30 -17.96 11.73 -2.14
C LEU A 30 -17.19 10.47 -2.58
N GLN A 31 -16.40 10.60 -3.64
CA GLN A 31 -15.61 9.51 -4.19
C GLN A 31 -14.12 9.81 -4.04
N VAL A 32 -13.38 8.82 -3.57
CA VAL A 32 -11.91 8.82 -3.56
C VAL A 32 -11.43 7.51 -4.16
N GLY A 33 -10.40 7.60 -5.01
CA GLY A 33 -9.73 6.47 -5.62
C GLY A 33 -8.23 6.61 -5.49
N GLY A 34 -7.54 5.49 -5.36
CA GLY A 34 -6.09 5.41 -5.39
C GLY A 34 -5.62 4.37 -6.41
N LEU A 35 -4.54 4.68 -7.11
CA LEU A 35 -3.81 3.74 -7.97
C LEU A 35 -2.34 3.75 -7.54
N PHE A 36 -1.76 2.57 -7.31
CA PHE A 36 -0.42 2.41 -6.76
C PHE A 36 0.38 1.40 -7.58
N ALA A 37 1.59 1.80 -7.98
CA ALA A 37 2.64 0.90 -8.42
C ALA A 37 3.49 0.53 -7.22
N VAL A 38 3.38 -0.71 -6.76
CA VAL A 38 4.02 -1.22 -5.54
C VAL A 38 5.27 -2.00 -5.91
N ASN A 39 6.41 -1.38 -5.64
CA ASN A 39 7.73 -2.00 -5.66
C ASN A 39 8.46 -1.70 -4.32
N SER A 40 7.89 -2.13 -3.19
CA SER A 40 8.34 -1.76 -1.85
C SER A 40 9.44 -2.67 -1.29
N TYR A 41 10.32 -2.11 -0.47
CA TYR A 41 11.21 -2.89 0.38
C TYR A 41 10.45 -3.71 1.43
N GLY A 42 9.45 -3.08 2.05
CA GLY A 42 8.59 -3.68 3.05
C GLY A 42 7.67 -4.75 2.50
N SER A 43 7.28 -5.69 3.37
CA SER A 43 6.26 -6.70 3.08
C SER A 43 4.86 -6.11 3.20
N VAL A 44 3.94 -6.59 2.35
CA VAL A 44 2.50 -6.28 2.41
C VAL A 44 1.69 -7.29 3.23
N VAL A 45 2.32 -8.41 3.62
CA VAL A 45 1.74 -9.47 4.45
C VAL A 45 2.63 -9.80 5.64
N ASP A 46 2.04 -10.38 6.68
CA ASP A 46 2.81 -11.10 7.69
C ASP A 46 3.48 -12.32 7.04
N ASP A 47 4.79 -12.45 7.23
CA ASP A 47 5.61 -13.48 6.59
C ASP A 47 5.35 -14.89 7.11
N LYS A 48 4.72 -15.01 8.28
CA LYS A 48 4.38 -16.30 8.90
C LYS A 48 2.95 -16.72 8.59
N THR A 49 2.00 -15.78 8.62
CA THR A 49 0.58 -16.11 8.43
C THR A 49 0.07 -15.85 7.02
N GLY A 50 0.78 -15.04 6.22
CA GLY A 50 0.34 -14.62 4.89
C GLY A 50 -0.89 -13.71 4.90
N GLN A 51 -1.29 -13.19 6.06
CA GLN A 51 -2.39 -12.23 6.18
C GLN A 51 -1.90 -10.82 5.84
N PHE A 52 -2.72 -10.04 5.14
CA PHE A 52 -2.38 -8.66 4.79
C PHE A 52 -2.33 -7.76 6.04
N TRP A 53 -1.36 -6.84 6.06
CA TRP A 53 -1.31 -5.82 7.11
C TRP A 53 -2.53 -4.90 7.07
N ALA A 54 -3.03 -4.61 5.86
CA ALA A 54 -4.20 -3.77 5.62
C ALA A 54 -5.55 -4.48 5.87
N ALA A 55 -5.57 -5.70 6.40
CA ALA A 55 -6.81 -6.47 6.54
C ALA A 55 -7.85 -5.83 7.49
N THR A 56 -7.46 -4.89 8.36
CA THR A 56 -8.42 -4.09 9.14
C THR A 56 -9.20 -3.09 8.31
N ASP A 57 -8.67 -2.71 7.14
CA ASP A 57 -9.27 -1.76 6.21
C ASP A 57 -10.01 -2.49 5.06
N GLU A 58 -10.14 -3.82 5.15
CA GLU A 58 -10.84 -4.64 4.17
C GLU A 58 -12.34 -4.31 4.14
N SER A 59 -12.88 -4.14 2.94
CA SER A 59 -14.33 -4.01 2.70
C SER A 59 -14.82 -5.19 1.88
N ASN A 60 -16.04 -5.68 2.14
CA ASN A 60 -16.69 -6.72 1.35
C ASN A 60 -15.83 -7.96 1.03
N GLN A 61 -14.94 -8.33 1.95
CA GLN A 61 -14.06 -9.50 1.79
C GLN A 61 -13.12 -9.40 0.55
N GLU A 62 -12.78 -8.17 0.12
CA GLU A 62 -11.94 -7.90 -1.05
C GLU A 62 -10.53 -8.54 -0.96
N PHE A 63 -10.05 -8.88 0.25
CA PHE A 63 -8.79 -9.56 0.49
C PHE A 63 -8.96 -11.04 0.91
N GLY A 64 -10.18 -11.57 0.81
CA GLY A 64 -10.51 -12.95 1.12
C GLY A 64 -10.86 -13.22 2.59
N ALA A 65 -11.24 -12.18 3.36
CA ALA A 65 -11.77 -12.28 4.73
C ALA A 65 -10.86 -13.00 5.73
N LYS A 66 -9.54 -12.95 5.53
CA LYS A 66 -8.58 -13.60 6.43
C LYS A 66 -8.38 -12.86 7.75
N GLY A 67 -8.81 -11.59 7.83
CA GLY A 67 -8.59 -10.72 8.98
C GLY A 67 -7.12 -10.37 9.20
N PRO A 68 -6.84 -9.45 10.15
CA PRO A 68 -5.47 -9.06 10.47
C PRO A 68 -4.69 -10.17 11.19
N PRO A 69 -3.35 -10.11 11.15
CA PRO A 69 -2.50 -11.01 11.94
C PRO A 69 -2.85 -10.97 13.44
N ASN A 70 -3.24 -12.13 14.00
CA ASN A 70 -3.64 -12.27 15.41
C ASN A 70 -2.48 -12.05 16.40
N LYS A 71 -1.24 -12.22 15.93
CA LYS A 71 -0.02 -11.90 16.66
C LYS A 71 0.91 -11.18 15.71
N ALA A 72 1.24 -9.93 16.02
CA ALA A 72 2.24 -9.21 15.24
C ALA A 72 3.58 -9.94 15.36
N SER A 73 4.18 -10.32 14.23
CA SER A 73 5.55 -10.82 14.19
C SER A 73 6.49 -9.78 14.82
N LEU A 74 7.30 -10.19 15.81
CA LEU A 74 8.38 -9.35 16.36
C LEU A 74 9.52 -9.13 15.35
N ASN A 75 9.56 -9.94 14.28
CA ASN A 75 10.51 -9.76 13.20
C ASN A 75 9.98 -8.71 12.22
N ILE A 76 10.32 -7.45 12.48
CA ILE A 76 9.91 -6.31 11.64
C ILE A 76 10.49 -6.41 10.22
N LEU A 77 11.57 -7.17 10.02
CA LEU A 77 12.20 -7.40 8.72
C LEU A 77 11.71 -8.69 8.03
N GLY A 78 10.78 -9.42 8.66
CA GLY A 78 10.16 -10.61 8.10
C GLY A 78 9.47 -10.30 6.77
N GLY A 79 9.73 -11.13 5.76
CA GLY A 79 9.12 -10.97 4.43
C GLY A 79 9.60 -9.76 3.62
N THR A 80 10.57 -8.97 4.11
CA THR A 80 11.17 -7.86 3.35
C THR A 80 12.03 -8.36 2.19
N SER A 81 12.35 -7.48 1.24
CA SER A 81 13.25 -7.81 0.14
C SER A 81 14.74 -7.84 0.54
N ALA A 82 15.08 -7.83 1.83
CA ALA A 82 16.46 -7.72 2.35
C ALA A 82 17.45 -8.74 1.77
N SER A 83 17.01 -9.94 1.41
CA SER A 83 17.87 -10.99 0.82
C SER A 83 18.13 -10.81 -0.68
N ARG A 84 17.39 -9.93 -1.36
CA ARG A 84 17.42 -9.73 -2.82
C ARG A 84 17.59 -8.28 -3.27
N SER A 85 17.39 -7.31 -2.37
CA SER A 85 17.39 -5.90 -2.73
C SER A 85 18.80 -5.36 -2.79
N MET A 86 19.23 -4.94 -3.99
CA MET A 86 20.30 -3.94 -4.08
C MET A 86 19.78 -2.59 -3.55
N PRO A 87 20.64 -1.75 -2.96
CA PRO A 87 20.23 -0.41 -2.52
C PRO A 87 19.63 0.40 -3.68
N LYS A 88 18.55 1.16 -3.42
CA LYS A 88 17.87 2.09 -4.35
C LYS A 88 17.06 1.47 -5.51
N GLN A 89 16.58 0.24 -5.39
CA GLN A 89 15.70 -0.37 -6.41
C GLN A 89 14.22 -0.45 -6.02
N ASN A 90 13.83 0.00 -4.83
CA ASN A 90 12.45 -0.06 -4.34
C ASN A 90 11.81 1.33 -4.40
N THR A 91 10.57 1.42 -4.88
CA THR A 91 9.82 2.67 -5.05
C THR A 91 8.33 2.34 -5.10
N THR A 92 7.53 2.92 -4.21
CA THR A 92 6.07 2.86 -4.33
C THR A 92 5.55 4.21 -4.82
N ILE A 93 4.87 4.21 -5.97
CA ILE A 93 4.30 5.43 -6.56
C ILE A 93 2.79 5.32 -6.51
N GLY A 94 2.12 6.31 -5.92
CA GLY A 94 0.67 6.38 -5.86
C GLY A 94 0.10 7.64 -6.53
N ILE A 95 -1.12 7.52 -7.03
CA ILE A 95 -1.97 8.62 -7.47
C ILE A 95 -3.26 8.55 -6.67
N ILE A 96 -3.69 9.69 -6.14
CA ILE A 96 -5.00 9.82 -5.49
C ILE A 96 -5.88 10.74 -6.34
N ALA A 97 -7.11 10.30 -6.59
CA ALA A 97 -8.12 11.08 -7.30
C ALA A 97 -9.39 11.18 -6.46
N THR A 98 -10.05 12.34 -6.49
CA THR A 98 -11.32 12.54 -5.80
C THR A 98 -12.21 13.51 -6.56
N ASN A 99 -13.54 13.39 -6.40
CA ASN A 99 -14.52 14.35 -6.91
C ASN A 99 -14.72 15.56 -5.97
N ALA A 100 -14.03 15.62 -4.83
CA ALA A 100 -14.02 16.78 -3.96
C ALA A 100 -13.42 18.00 -4.68
N LYS A 101 -14.04 19.17 -4.50
CA LYS A 101 -13.45 20.44 -4.95
C LYS A 101 -12.37 20.86 -3.95
N LEU A 102 -11.11 20.67 -4.31
CA LEU A 102 -9.97 21.00 -3.48
C LEU A 102 -9.09 22.04 -4.14
N ASP A 103 -8.50 22.91 -3.33
CA ASP A 103 -7.38 23.74 -3.76
C ASP A 103 -6.06 22.95 -3.67
N SER A 104 -4.97 23.55 -4.16
CA SER A 104 -3.64 22.90 -4.16
C SER A 104 -3.20 22.46 -2.76
N LYS A 105 -3.57 23.21 -1.72
CA LYS A 105 -3.25 22.87 -0.32
C LYS A 105 -4.05 21.67 0.17
N GLY A 106 -5.35 21.62 -0.13
CA GLY A 106 -6.23 20.51 0.21
C GLY A 106 -5.78 19.21 -0.47
N ALA A 107 -5.48 19.27 -1.76
CA ALA A 107 -5.00 18.09 -2.50
C ALA A 107 -3.63 17.61 -1.97
N LYS A 108 -2.71 18.54 -1.66
CA LYS A 108 -1.45 18.21 -0.98
C LYS A 108 -1.67 17.53 0.38
N ARG A 109 -2.66 18.01 1.14
CA ARG A 109 -2.98 17.43 2.45
C ARG A 109 -3.48 16.00 2.30
N ILE A 110 -4.29 15.71 1.28
CA ILE A 110 -4.72 14.34 0.97
C ILE A 110 -3.51 13.45 0.64
N ALA A 111 -2.59 13.91 -0.22
CA ALA A 111 -1.40 13.13 -0.52
C ALA A 111 -0.59 12.76 0.73
N ILE A 112 -0.37 13.73 1.63
CA ILE A 112 0.33 13.48 2.91
C ILE A 112 -0.44 12.46 3.75
N MET A 113 -1.77 12.55 3.81
CA MET A 113 -2.60 11.59 4.56
C MET A 113 -2.55 10.18 3.96
N SER A 114 -2.40 10.05 2.64
CA SER A 114 -2.31 8.76 1.96
C SER A 114 -1.07 7.96 2.35
N HIS A 115 0.04 8.61 2.72
CA HIS A 115 1.20 7.92 3.29
C HIS A 115 0.85 7.14 4.57
N SER A 116 -0.08 7.65 5.39
CA SER A 116 -0.58 6.93 6.56
C SER A 116 -1.41 5.70 6.20
N GLY A 117 -2.03 5.67 5.01
CA GLY A 117 -2.65 4.46 4.48
C GLY A 117 -1.60 3.44 4.06
N MET A 118 -0.55 3.89 3.37
CA MET A 118 0.56 3.01 2.97
C MET A 118 1.25 2.38 4.18
N SER A 119 1.44 3.10 5.29
CA SER A 119 2.05 2.55 6.51
C SER A 119 1.21 1.48 7.22
N ARG A 120 -0.11 1.44 6.98
CA ARG A 120 -0.97 0.34 7.41
C ARG A 120 -0.86 -0.88 6.49
N ALA A 121 -0.49 -0.68 5.22
CA ALA A 121 -0.41 -1.74 4.22
C ALA A 121 1.00 -2.35 4.04
N ILE A 122 2.07 -1.59 4.28
CA ILE A 122 3.45 -1.98 3.99
C ILE A 122 4.31 -1.85 5.25
N ARG A 123 5.10 -2.88 5.57
CA ARG A 123 5.99 -2.89 6.75
C ARG A 123 7.37 -3.50 6.46
N PRO A 124 8.48 -2.80 6.78
CA PRO A 124 8.54 -1.37 7.08
C PRO A 124 8.32 -0.51 5.81
N ILE A 125 7.89 0.73 5.99
CA ILE A 125 7.71 1.72 4.92
C ILE A 125 8.64 2.91 5.13
N HIS A 126 8.88 3.73 4.09
CA HIS A 126 9.76 4.91 4.16
C HIS A 126 11.17 4.54 4.57
N SER A 127 11.62 3.36 4.15
CA SER A 127 12.99 2.97 4.37
C SER A 127 13.92 3.89 3.56
N PRO A 128 15.19 4.05 3.96
CA PRO A 128 16.15 4.85 3.19
C PRO A 128 16.39 4.38 1.75
N VAL A 129 15.91 3.17 1.41
CA VAL A 129 16.03 2.57 0.08
C VAL A 129 14.71 2.61 -0.73
N ASP A 130 13.64 3.17 -0.16
CA ASP A 130 12.35 3.36 -0.83
C ASP A 130 12.20 4.80 -1.36
N GLY A 131 11.77 4.92 -2.62
CA GLY A 131 11.36 6.19 -3.24
C GLY A 131 9.85 6.46 -3.15
N ASP A 132 9.26 6.43 -1.96
CA ASP A 132 7.80 6.55 -1.82
C ASP A 132 7.27 7.94 -2.21
N VAL A 133 6.35 8.02 -3.19
CA VAL A 133 5.79 9.28 -3.70
C VAL A 133 4.28 9.16 -3.96
N ILE A 134 3.51 10.17 -3.55
CA ILE A 134 2.08 10.32 -3.86
C ILE A 134 1.84 11.57 -4.71
N LEU A 135 1.15 11.37 -5.84
CA LEU A 135 0.63 12.42 -6.72
C LEU A 135 -0.85 12.68 -6.40
N TYR A 136 -1.28 13.93 -6.54
CA TYR A 136 -2.61 14.44 -6.16
C TYR A 136 -3.11 15.52 -7.11
#